data_AF-A0A7S3QD10-F1
#
_entry.id   AF-A0A7S3QD10-F1
#
_cell.length_a   1.000
_cell.length_b   1.000
_cell.length_c   1.000
_cell.angle_alpha   90.00
_cell.angle_beta   90.00
_cell.angle_gamma   90.00
#
_symmetry.space_group_name_H-M   'P 1'
#
loop_
_entity.id
_entity.type
_entity.pdbx_description
1 polymer ?
#
loop_
_entity_poly.entity_id
_entity_poly.type
_entity_poly.pdbx_seq_one_letter_code
_entity_poly.pdbx_strand_id
1 'polypeptide(L)'
;SSVPSQVPSLLPSSVPSQAPSVSQQPSDYICEDKTSLFYYKTNNNGIEVFKDCDWLQNKPNRKKNLCARTASSKKPLAKDVCPFTCDTCRTTSPSVAPSSAPSSEPSL
;
A
#
# COMPACT_ATOMS: atom_id res chain seq x y z
N SER A 1 -11.65 70.44 1.29
CA SER A 1 -10.45 69.59 1.22
C SER A 1 -10.61 68.39 2.12
N SER A 2 -10.42 67.21 1.54
CA SER A 2 -10.45 65.87 2.13
C SER A 2 -9.20 65.58 2.95
N VAL A 3 -9.30 64.69 3.96
CA VAL A 3 -8.34 63.59 4.22
C VAL A 3 -8.91 62.60 5.27
N PRO A 4 -8.49 61.32 5.24
CA PRO A 4 -9.38 60.17 5.46
C PRO A 4 -9.19 59.41 6.78
N SER A 5 -10.11 58.47 7.05
CA SER A 5 -10.02 57.43 8.09
C SER A 5 -8.72 56.62 7.99
N GLN A 6 -7.99 56.51 9.10
CA GLN A 6 -6.93 55.51 9.27
C GLN A 6 -7.09 54.81 10.62
N VAL A 7 -7.65 53.61 10.60
CA VAL A 7 -7.52 52.65 11.70
C VAL A 7 -6.62 51.51 11.24
N PRO A 8 -5.43 51.32 11.83
CA PRO A 8 -4.65 50.12 11.62
C PRO A 8 -4.94 49.16 12.79
N SER A 9 -5.85 48.20 12.61
CA SER A 9 -5.84 46.97 13.40
C SER A 9 -5.26 45.87 12.54
N LEU A 10 -3.97 45.67 12.80
CA LEU A 10 -3.10 44.66 12.25
C LEU A 10 -3.64 43.26 12.62
N LEU A 11 -3.49 42.34 11.67
CA LEU A 11 -3.57 40.87 11.79
C LEU A 11 -4.94 40.21 11.63
N PRO A 12 -5.33 39.85 10.40
CA PRO A 12 -5.95 38.55 10.15
C PRO A 12 -4.82 37.52 9.99
N SER A 13 -4.63 36.64 10.96
CA SER A 13 -3.85 35.40 10.72
C SER A 13 -4.44 34.25 11.53
N SER A 14 -5.74 34.05 11.34
CA SER A 14 -6.43 32.86 11.81
C SER A 14 -6.28 31.75 10.78
N VAL A 15 -5.12 31.07 10.84
CA VAL A 15 -4.90 29.64 10.51
C VAL A 15 -5.08 29.25 9.02
N PRO A 16 -4.03 28.67 8.40
CA PRO A 16 -4.02 27.21 8.31
C PRO A 16 -2.75 26.66 8.94
N SER A 17 -2.93 25.82 9.95
CA SER A 17 -1.91 24.86 10.34
C SER A 17 -1.86 23.81 9.23
N GLN A 18 -1.07 24.08 8.21
CA GLN A 18 -0.57 23.03 7.32
C GLN A 18 0.89 22.82 7.66
N ALA A 19 1.15 22.51 8.93
CA ALA A 19 2.23 21.58 9.21
C ALA A 19 1.95 20.35 8.34
N PRO A 20 2.89 19.85 7.53
CA PRO A 20 2.68 18.55 6.93
C PRO A 20 2.56 17.59 8.12
N SER A 21 1.36 17.07 8.36
CA SER A 21 1.19 15.85 9.13
C SER A 21 1.79 14.74 8.28
N VAL A 22 3.12 14.72 8.15
CA VAL A 22 3.84 13.47 7.98
C VAL A 22 3.79 12.79 9.34
N SER A 23 2.56 12.44 9.75
CA SER A 23 2.36 11.18 10.42
C SER A 23 3.03 10.21 9.48
N GLN A 24 4.23 9.75 9.83
CA GLN A 24 4.79 8.53 9.26
C GLN A 24 3.88 7.42 9.79
N GLN A 25 2.64 7.43 9.30
CA GLN A 25 1.70 6.34 9.38
C GLN A 25 2.45 5.16 8.80
N PRO A 26 2.52 4.02 9.50
CA PRO A 26 3.16 2.84 8.97
C PRO A 26 2.55 2.65 7.60
N SER A 27 3.36 2.81 6.54
CA SER A 27 2.91 2.84 5.15
C SER A 27 1.79 1.84 5.00
N ASP A 28 0.54 2.33 4.92
CA ASP A 28 -0.63 1.48 4.79
C ASP A 28 -0.25 0.52 3.67
N TYR A 29 -0.11 -0.76 4.00
CA TYR A 29 0.37 -1.73 3.04
C TYR A 29 -0.80 -1.93 2.09
N ILE A 30 -0.95 -0.99 1.14
CA ILE A 30 -2.01 -1.02 0.14
C ILE A 30 -1.72 -2.27 -0.65
N CYS A 31 -2.57 -3.26 -0.45
CA CYS A 31 -2.50 -4.46 -1.24
C CYS A 31 -3.07 -4.15 -2.61
N GLU A 32 -2.19 -3.68 -3.49
CA GLU A 32 -2.49 -3.39 -4.88
C GLU A 32 -1.68 -4.31 -5.78
N ASP A 33 -2.25 -4.58 -6.96
CA ASP A 33 -1.55 -5.24 -8.04
C ASP A 33 -0.42 -4.33 -8.55
N LYS A 34 0.80 -4.84 -8.56
CA LYS A 34 1.94 -4.10 -9.11
C LYS A 34 1.82 -4.04 -10.62
N THR A 35 2.29 -2.94 -11.20
CA THR A 35 2.45 -2.77 -12.67
C THR A 35 3.53 -3.66 -13.29
N SER A 36 4.19 -4.49 -12.47
CA SER A 36 5.22 -5.44 -12.91
C SER A 36 4.60 -6.67 -13.59
N LEU A 37 5.42 -7.40 -14.36
CA LEU A 37 5.01 -8.65 -14.98
C LEU A 37 5.46 -9.85 -14.14
N PHE A 38 4.60 -10.84 -13.99
CA PHE A 38 4.94 -12.12 -13.36
C PHE A 38 5.32 -13.17 -14.42
N TYR A 39 6.13 -14.13 -14.00
CA TYR A 39 6.52 -15.25 -14.86
C TYR A 39 5.35 -16.23 -15.03
N TYR A 40 4.90 -16.38 -16.27
CA TYR A 40 3.84 -17.32 -16.63
C TYR A 40 4.42 -18.70 -16.95
N LYS A 41 5.23 -18.78 -18.01
CA LYS A 41 5.86 -20.03 -18.47
C LYS A 41 7.04 -19.76 -19.39
N THR A 42 7.86 -20.76 -19.62
CA THR A 42 8.83 -20.77 -20.71
C THR A 42 8.21 -21.50 -21.91
N ASN A 43 8.30 -20.91 -23.10
CA ASN A 43 7.85 -21.56 -24.34
C ASN A 43 8.84 -22.65 -24.78
N ASN A 44 8.46 -23.47 -25.77
CA ASN A 44 9.30 -24.55 -26.32
C ASN A 44 10.65 -24.08 -26.88
N ASN A 45 10.81 -22.78 -27.15
CA ASN A 45 12.04 -22.16 -27.64
C ASN A 45 12.96 -21.69 -26.49
N GLY A 46 12.63 -21.97 -25.23
CA GLY A 46 13.38 -21.46 -24.07
C GLY A 46 13.07 -20.01 -23.70
N ILE A 47 12.14 -19.35 -24.39
CA ILE A 47 11.76 -17.96 -24.16
C ILE A 47 10.81 -17.86 -22.97
N GLU A 48 11.18 -17.04 -21.99
CA GLU A 48 10.36 -16.76 -20.81
C GLU A 48 9.22 -15.80 -21.16
N VAL A 49 8.00 -16.22 -20.84
CA VAL A 49 6.78 -15.44 -21.06
C VAL A 49 6.35 -14.83 -19.74
N PHE A 50 6.30 -13.50 -19.72
CA PHE A 50 5.78 -12.74 -18.60
C PHE A 50 4.40 -12.17 -18.92
N LYS A 51 3.56 -12.01 -17.89
CA LYS A 51 2.20 -11.50 -17.99
C LYS A 51 1.89 -10.56 -16.84
N ASP A 52 0.99 -9.63 -17.08
CA ASP A 52 0.48 -8.64 -16.13
C ASP A 52 -0.75 -9.16 -15.38
N CYS A 53 -1.16 -8.42 -14.35
CA CYS A 53 -2.28 -8.77 -13.49
C CYS A 53 -3.64 -8.71 -14.19
N ASP A 54 -3.82 -7.83 -15.18
CA ASP A 54 -5.06 -7.73 -15.98
C ASP A 54 -5.26 -9.01 -16.80
N TRP A 55 -4.20 -9.50 -17.44
CA TRP A 55 -4.22 -10.78 -18.14
C TRP A 55 -4.60 -11.94 -17.21
N LEU A 56 -4.13 -11.91 -15.97
CA LEU A 56 -4.43 -12.94 -14.96
C LEU A 56 -5.89 -12.86 -14.49
N GLN A 57 -6.39 -11.65 -14.25
CA GLN A 57 -7.77 -11.38 -13.86
C GLN A 57 -8.73 -11.93 -14.92
N ASN A 58 -8.37 -11.79 -16.20
CA ASN A 58 -9.15 -12.29 -17.33
C ASN A 58 -8.95 -13.80 -17.63
N LYS A 59 -8.26 -14.54 -16.75
CA LYS A 59 -7.97 -15.98 -16.90
C LYS A 59 -8.20 -16.75 -15.59
N PRO A 60 -9.46 -16.90 -15.13
CA PRO A 60 -9.79 -17.53 -13.85
C PRO A 60 -9.26 -18.97 -13.72
N ASN A 61 -9.32 -19.76 -14.80
CA ASN A 61 -8.79 -21.12 -14.85
C ASN A 61 -7.28 -21.21 -14.56
N ARG A 62 -6.53 -20.16 -14.93
CA ARG A 62 -5.07 -20.08 -14.70
C ARG A 62 -4.74 -19.33 -13.43
N LYS A 63 -5.58 -18.36 -13.02
CA LYS A 63 -5.45 -17.61 -11.76
C LYS A 63 -5.17 -18.54 -10.60
N LYS A 64 -6.03 -19.54 -10.36
CA LYS A 64 -5.85 -20.49 -9.24
C LYS A 64 -4.48 -21.17 -9.25
N ASN A 65 -4.06 -21.69 -10.40
CA ASN A 65 -2.78 -22.40 -10.55
C ASN A 65 -1.56 -21.46 -10.38
N LEU A 66 -1.65 -20.23 -10.89
CA LEU A 66 -0.56 -19.26 -10.84
C LEU A 66 -0.43 -18.63 -9.45
N CYS A 67 -1.54 -18.34 -8.78
CA CYS A 67 -1.56 -17.82 -7.42
C CYS A 67 -1.15 -18.88 -6.39
N ALA A 68 -1.50 -20.16 -6.63
CA ALA A 68 -1.05 -21.29 -5.80
C ALA A 68 0.43 -21.66 -6.02
N ARG A 69 1.10 -21.08 -7.02
CA ARG A 69 2.49 -21.37 -7.31
C ARG A 69 3.37 -20.83 -6.19
N THR A 70 4.19 -21.69 -5.60
CA THR A 70 5.14 -21.34 -4.54
C THR A 70 6.59 -21.52 -4.96
N ALA A 71 6.84 -22.41 -5.92
CA ALA A 71 8.17 -22.67 -6.46
C ALA A 71 8.44 -21.79 -7.69
N SER A 72 9.39 -20.87 -7.55
CA SER A 72 10.01 -20.16 -8.66
C SER A 72 11.44 -19.80 -8.25
N SER A 73 12.43 -20.47 -8.85
CA SER A 73 13.83 -20.42 -8.38
C SER A 73 14.54 -19.06 -8.49
N LYS A 74 13.82 -17.99 -8.91
CA LYS A 74 14.28 -16.58 -8.99
C LYS A 74 13.29 -15.65 -9.72
N LYS A 75 12.16 -16.15 -10.25
CA LYS A 75 11.24 -15.33 -11.06
C LYS A 75 10.06 -14.79 -10.25
N PRO A 76 9.58 -13.57 -10.55
CA PRO A 76 8.41 -13.01 -9.90
C PRO A 76 7.18 -13.90 -10.10
N LEU A 77 6.53 -14.30 -9.01
CA LEU A 77 5.30 -15.09 -9.06
C LEU A 77 4.06 -14.19 -9.11
N ALA A 78 2.96 -14.75 -9.63
CA ALA A 78 1.69 -14.04 -9.71
C ALA A 78 1.22 -13.52 -8.35
N LYS A 79 1.41 -14.29 -7.27
CA LYS A 79 1.04 -13.87 -5.90
C LYS A 79 1.86 -12.70 -5.33
N ASP A 80 3.09 -12.50 -5.82
CA ASP A 80 4.00 -11.46 -5.33
C ASP A 80 3.87 -10.15 -6.13
N VAL A 81 3.48 -10.30 -7.40
CA VAL A 81 3.22 -9.20 -8.33
C VAL A 81 1.78 -8.73 -8.24
N CYS A 82 0.84 -9.66 -8.22
CA CYS A 82 -0.59 -9.42 -8.27
C CYS A 82 -1.28 -9.93 -6.98
N PRO A 83 -0.92 -9.42 -5.79
CA PRO A 83 -1.47 -9.93 -4.55
C PRO A 83 -2.97 -9.64 -4.42
N PHE A 84 -3.48 -8.58 -5.06
CA PHE A 84 -4.90 -8.24 -5.08
C PHE A 84 -5.66 -9.16 -6.02
N THR A 85 -5.21 -9.32 -7.27
CA THR A 85 -5.80 -10.27 -8.22
C THR A 85 -5.76 -11.71 -7.72
N CYS A 86 -4.71 -12.09 -6.98
CA CYS A 86 -4.59 -13.41 -6.38
C CYS A 86 -5.31 -13.56 -5.04
N ASP A 87 -5.90 -12.50 -4.50
CA ASP A 87 -6.51 -12.47 -3.17
C ASP A 87 -5.52 -12.95 -2.07
N THR A 88 -4.22 -12.77 -2.31
CA THR A 88 -3.12 -13.14 -1.40
C THR A 88 -2.63 -11.95 -0.58
N CYS A 89 -3.35 -10.83 -0.65
CA CYS A 89 -3.26 -9.76 0.33
C CYS A 89 -3.27 -10.35 1.73
N ARG A 90 -2.10 -10.43 2.36
CA ARG A 90 -2.09 -10.63 3.80
C ARG A 90 -2.69 -9.36 4.35
N THR A 91 -3.94 -9.44 4.80
CA THR A 91 -4.36 -8.63 5.94
C THR A 91 -3.42 -9.06 7.07
N THR A 92 -2.22 -8.48 7.12
CA THR A 92 -1.72 -8.05 8.41
C THR A 92 -2.83 -7.13 8.91
N SER A 93 -3.79 -7.73 9.61
CA SER A 93 -4.21 -7.13 10.87
C SER A 93 -2.90 -6.60 11.43
N PRO A 94 -2.75 -5.30 11.73
CA PRO A 94 -1.76 -4.98 12.71
C PRO A 94 -2.08 -5.95 13.83
N SER A 95 -1.20 -6.91 14.07
CA SER A 95 -1.08 -7.44 15.39
C SER A 95 -0.62 -6.21 16.14
N VAL A 96 -1.57 -5.34 16.50
CA VAL A 96 -1.75 -4.97 17.89
C VAL A 96 -1.63 -6.31 18.60
N ALA A 97 -0.39 -6.71 18.86
CA ALA A 97 -0.07 -7.37 20.09
C ALA A 97 -0.96 -6.63 21.09
N PRO A 98 -1.88 -7.31 21.80
CA PRO A 98 -2.59 -6.61 22.84
C PRO A 98 -1.49 -5.96 23.66
N SER A 99 -1.45 -4.63 23.66
CA SER A 99 -0.50 -3.86 24.45
C SER A 99 -0.98 -3.97 25.88
N SER A 100 -1.03 -5.20 26.38
CA SER A 100 -1.19 -5.58 27.76
C SER A 100 0.17 -5.43 28.42
N ALA A 101 0.77 -4.24 28.31
CA ALA A 101 1.63 -3.79 29.39
C ALA A 101 0.66 -3.44 30.51
N PRO A 102 0.62 -4.17 31.64
CA PRO A 102 -0.08 -3.67 32.81
C PRO A 102 0.66 -2.39 33.22
N SER A 103 0.04 -1.23 33.01
CA SER A 103 0.43 0.01 33.68
C SER A 103 -0.04 -0.11 35.12
N SER A 104 0.63 -0.98 35.88
CA SER A 104 0.55 -1.00 37.33
C SER A 104 1.77 -0.25 37.84
N GLU A 105 1.72 1.08 37.73
CA GLU A 105 2.57 1.94 38.55
C GLU A 105 1.75 2.32 39.79
N PRO A 106 1.99 1.71 40.97
CA PRO A 106 1.41 2.20 42.20
C PRO A 106 2.13 3.49 42.61
N SER A 107 1.38 4.59 42.70
CA SER A 107 1.86 5.80 43.36
C SER A 107 1.97 5.53 44.87
N LEU A 108 3.18 5.62 45.42
CA LEU A 108 3.47 5.76 46.85
C LEU A 108 4.46 6.90 47.07
#